data_AF-A0A3M1LL55-F1
#
_entry.id   AF-A0A3M1LL55-F1
#
_cell.length_a   1.000
_cell.length_b   1.000
_cell.length_c   1.000
_cell.angle_alpha   90.00
_cell.angle_beta   90.00
_cell.angle_gamma   90.00
#
_symmetry.space_group_name_H-M   'P 1'
#
loop_
_entity.id
_entity.type
_entity.pdbx_description
1 polymer ?
#
loop_
_entity_poly.entity_id
_entity_poly.type
_entity_poly.pdbx_seq_one_letter_code
_entity_poly.pdbx_strand_id
1 'polypeptide(L)'
;MRIRGEIPNLESAVQRALRAWSSLQERPDEQAYLDSVALNLHSFYSGLERLFELIARHVDGKLPNGATWHRDLLKQMEQDWHNV
;
A
#
# COMPACT_ATOMS: atom_id res chain seq x y z
N MET A 1 1.59 13.78 12.92
CA MET A 1 0.65 12.64 12.93
C MET A 1 1.21 11.55 12.01
N ARG A 2 1.40 10.32 12.51
CA ARG A 2 2.11 9.22 11.83
C ARG A 2 1.50 8.84 10.47
N ILE A 3 0.18 9.03 10.31
CA ILE A 3 -0.57 8.84 9.05
C ILE A 3 0.01 9.67 7.89
N ARG A 4 0.25 10.97 8.09
CA ARG A 4 0.85 11.83 7.03
C ARG A 4 2.29 11.44 6.70
N GLY A 5 2.98 10.77 7.62
CA GLY A 5 4.36 10.32 7.41
C GLY A 5 4.47 9.11 6.48
N GLU A 6 3.38 8.35 6.27
CA GLU A 6 3.38 7.19 5.37
C GLU A 6 3.15 7.59 3.90
N ILE A 7 2.51 8.74 3.63
CA ILE A 7 2.20 9.20 2.28
C ILE A 7 3.45 9.33 1.39
N PRO A 8 4.56 9.98 1.83
CA PRO A 8 5.76 10.08 1.00
C PRO A 8 6.37 8.71 0.65
N ASN A 9 6.23 7.72 1.53
CA ASN A 9 6.72 6.37 1.27
C ASN A 9 5.91 5.68 0.17
N LEU A 10 4.57 5.85 0.19
CA LEU A 10 3.68 5.36 -0.85
C LEU A 10 3.97 6.01 -2.21
N GLU A 11 4.10 7.33 -2.22
CA GLU A 11 4.45 8.08 -3.43
C GLU A 11 5.80 7.61 -3.99
N SER A 12 6.82 7.46 -3.14
CA SER A 12 8.14 6.96 -3.55
C SER A 12 8.06 5.57 -4.17
N ALA A 13 7.27 4.65 -3.59
CA ALA A 13 7.08 3.31 -4.13
C ALA A 13 6.43 3.34 -5.52
N VAL A 14 5.35 4.11 -5.70
CA VAL A 14 4.70 4.28 -7.01
C VAL A 14 5.68 4.87 -8.03
N GLN A 15 6.41 5.92 -7.66
CA GLN A 15 7.37 6.57 -8.56
C GLN A 15 8.50 5.63 -8.98
N ARG A 16 9.00 4.77 -8.07
CA ARG A 16 9.99 3.75 -8.41
C ARG A 16 9.43 2.67 -9.33
N ALA A 17 8.19 2.21 -9.09
CA ALA A 17 7.52 1.25 -9.97
C ALA A 17 7.36 1.80 -11.39
N LEU A 18 6.90 3.04 -11.52
CA LEU A 18 6.71 3.70 -12.81
C LEU A 18 8.04 3.86 -13.56
N ARG A 19 9.10 4.30 -12.89
CA ARG A 19 10.44 4.41 -13.51
C ARG A 19 10.96 3.05 -13.99
N ALA A 20 10.84 2.02 -13.17
CA ALA A 20 11.26 0.67 -13.55
C ALA A 20 10.44 0.15 -14.74
N TRP A 21 9.14 0.43 -14.78
CA TRP A 21 8.27 0.07 -15.89
C TRP A 21 8.69 0.77 -17.19
N SER A 22 8.97 2.07 -17.15
CA SER A 22 9.49 2.80 -18.31
C SER A 22 10.82 2.22 -18.81
N SER A 23 11.74 1.89 -17.91
CA SER A 23 13.01 1.25 -18.29
C SER A 23 12.82 -0.15 -18.88
N LEU A 24 11.86 -0.95 -18.39
CA LEU A 24 11.51 -2.24 -18.97
C LEU A 24 10.97 -2.11 -20.41
N GLN A 25 10.22 -1.04 -20.71
CA GLN A 25 9.74 -0.79 -22.07
C GLN A 25 10.88 -0.46 -23.04
N GLU A 26 11.93 0.22 -22.57
CA GLU A 26 13.13 0.50 -23.36
C GLU A 26 14.06 -0.73 -23.49
N ARG A 27 14.08 -1.60 -22.47
CA ARG A 27 14.98 -2.76 -22.36
C ARG A 27 14.24 -3.99 -21.81
N PRO A 28 13.42 -4.65 -22.64
CA PRO A 28 12.55 -5.74 -22.20
C PRO A 28 13.29 -7.03 -21.81
N ASP A 29 14.54 -7.19 -22.23
CA ASP A 29 15.42 -8.32 -21.90
C ASP A 29 16.08 -8.18 -20.52
N GLU A 30 16.10 -6.98 -19.93
CA GLU A 30 16.61 -6.75 -18.58
C GLU A 30 15.55 -7.07 -17.50
N GLN A 31 15.46 -8.37 -17.15
CA GLN A 31 14.52 -8.89 -16.12
C GLN A 31 14.54 -8.13 -14.79
N ALA A 32 15.69 -7.54 -14.42
CA ALA A 32 15.83 -6.73 -13.21
C ALA A 32 14.81 -5.57 -13.12
N TYR A 33 14.37 -5.02 -14.25
CA TYR A 33 13.33 -3.98 -14.24
C TYR A 33 11.96 -4.55 -13.88
N LEU A 34 11.60 -5.74 -14.36
CA LEU A 34 10.35 -6.40 -14.00
C LEU A 34 10.33 -6.77 -12.50
N ASP A 35 11.45 -7.28 -11.98
CA ASP A 35 11.60 -7.58 -10.55
C ASP A 35 11.47 -6.31 -9.70
N SER A 36 12.06 -5.21 -10.17
CA SER A 36 11.94 -3.89 -9.52
C SER A 36 10.49 -3.38 -9.53
N VAL A 37 9.75 -3.55 -10.63
CA VAL A 37 8.31 -3.20 -10.67
C VAL A 37 7.54 -4.01 -9.62
N ALA A 38 7.71 -5.34 -9.60
CA ALA A 38 7.03 -6.21 -8.65
C ALA A 38 7.33 -5.84 -7.19
N LEU A 39 8.61 -5.59 -6.87
CA LEU A 39 9.05 -5.18 -5.53
C LEU A 39 8.42 -3.86 -5.09
N ASN A 40 8.34 -2.88 -5.98
CA ASN A 40 7.78 -1.57 -5.67
C ASN A 40 6.25 -1.59 -5.55
N LEU A 41 5.55 -2.41 -6.35
CA LEU A 41 4.11 -2.64 -6.19
C LEU A 41 3.80 -3.33 -4.86
N HIS A 42 4.58 -4.34 -4.47
CA HIS A 42 4.45 -4.97 -3.16
C HIS A 42 4.67 -3.96 -2.03
N SER A 43 5.73 -3.14 -2.13
CA SER A 43 6.02 -2.09 -1.15
C SER A 43 4.89 -1.08 -1.01
N PHE A 44 4.27 -0.68 -2.12
CA PHE A 44 3.10 0.20 -2.12
C PHE A 44 1.91 -0.44 -1.40
N TYR A 45 1.58 -1.69 -1.73
CA TYR A 45 0.47 -2.41 -1.11
C TYR A 45 0.67 -2.57 0.41
N SER A 46 1.84 -3.02 0.85
CA SER A 46 2.12 -3.15 2.29
C SER A 46 2.14 -1.81 3.03
N GLY A 47 2.53 -0.72 2.36
CA GLY A 47 2.41 0.63 2.92
C GLY A 47 0.95 1.05 3.10
N LEU A 48 0.09 0.71 2.14
CA LEU A 48 -1.34 1.02 2.18
C LEU A 48 -2.02 0.28 3.34
N GLU A 49 -1.69 -0.99 3.52
CA GLU A 49 -2.16 -1.78 4.67
C GLU A 49 -1.75 -1.12 5.99
N ARG A 50 -0.47 -0.73 6.14
CA ARG A 50 0.00 -0.04 7.34
C ARG A 50 -0.75 1.26 7.61
N LEU A 51 -1.02 2.04 6.56
CA LEU A 51 -1.81 3.26 6.65
C LEU A 51 -3.23 2.98 7.13
N PHE A 52 -3.89 1.98 6.55
CA PHE A 52 -5.24 1.56 6.93
C PHE A 52 -5.29 1.01 8.34
N GLU A 53 -4.30 0.24 8.78
CA GLU A 53 -4.24 -0.20 10.17
C GLU A 53 -4.09 0.99 11.14
N LEU A 54 -3.34 2.04 10.76
CA LEU A 54 -3.24 3.25 11.57
C LEU A 54 -4.60 3.97 11.66
N ILE A 55 -5.36 4.03 10.57
CA ILE A 55 -6.72 4.60 10.57
C ILE A 55 -7.64 3.75 11.45
N ALA A 56 -7.73 2.44 11.20
CA ALA A 56 -8.57 1.51 11.95
C ALA A 56 -8.29 1.56 13.46
N ARG A 57 -7.01 1.67 13.86
CA ARG A 57 -6.63 1.78 15.29
C ARG A 57 -6.99 3.13 15.91
N HIS A 58 -6.78 4.24 15.22
CA HIS A 58 -6.88 5.57 15.83
C HIS A 58 -8.21 6.29 15.55
N VAL A 59 -8.95 5.88 14.53
CA VAL A 59 -10.22 6.49 14.10
C VAL A 59 -11.38 5.54 14.42
N ASP A 60 -11.30 4.27 13.99
CA ASP A 60 -12.40 3.31 14.20
C ASP A 60 -12.32 2.58 15.54
N GLY A 61 -11.18 2.67 16.23
CA GLY A 61 -10.91 2.02 17.51
C GLY A 61 -10.84 0.49 17.47
N LYS A 62 -10.86 -0.13 16.29
CA LYS A 62 -10.83 -1.60 16.12
C LYS A 62 -10.00 -2.02 14.91
N LEU A 63 -9.24 -3.09 15.07
CA LEU A 63 -8.48 -3.73 14.00
C LEU A 63 -9.08 -5.10 13.67
N PRO A 64 -9.23 -5.47 12.39
CA PRO A 64 -9.56 -6.84 11.98
C PRO A 64 -8.50 -7.83 12.45
N ASN A 65 -8.90 -9.10 12.60
CA ASN A 65 -8.03 -10.19 13.04
C ASN A 65 -8.29 -11.46 12.21
N GLY A 66 -7.49 -12.50 12.44
CA GLY A 66 -7.58 -13.78 11.73
C GLY A 66 -6.83 -13.80 10.39
N ALA A 67 -6.86 -14.93 9.69
CA ALA A 67 -6.04 -15.16 8.49
C ALA A 67 -6.37 -14.22 7.31
N THR A 68 -7.57 -13.63 7.29
CA THR A 68 -8.03 -12.76 6.20
C THR A 68 -8.07 -11.28 6.56
N TRP A 69 -7.43 -10.90 7.68
CA TRP A 69 -7.50 -9.56 8.24
C TRP A 69 -7.18 -8.46 7.22
N HIS A 70 -6.23 -8.70 6.31
CA HIS A 70 -5.84 -7.76 5.26
C HIS A 70 -7.04 -7.35 4.39
N ARG A 71 -7.85 -8.32 3.94
CA ARG A 71 -9.04 -8.09 3.13
C ARG A 71 -10.16 -7.44 3.96
N ASP A 72 -10.29 -7.86 5.21
CA ASP A 72 -11.33 -7.35 6.09
C ASP A 72 -11.03 -5.89 6.50
N LEU A 73 -9.75 -5.50 6.53
CA LEU A 73 -9.30 -4.12 6.69
C LEU A 73 -9.67 -3.26 5.48
N LEU A 74 -9.51 -3.76 4.25
CA LEU A 74 -9.97 -3.05 3.05
C LEU A 74 -11.48 -2.78 3.12
N LYS A 75 -12.27 -3.81 3.46
CA LYS A 75 -13.72 -3.66 3.65
C LYS A 75 -14.09 -2.65 4.73
N GLN A 76 -13.34 -2.61 5.83
CA GLN A 76 -13.55 -1.62 6.89
C GLN A 76 -13.31 -0.19 6.39
N MET A 77 -12.30 0.03 5.56
CA MET A 77 -12.01 1.35 4.98
C MET A 77 -13.03 1.79 3.92
N GLU A 78 -13.82 0.86 3.37
CA GLU A 78 -14.93 1.14 2.47
C GLU A 78 -16.21 1.59 3.20
N GLN A 79 -16.30 1.39 4.52
CA GLN A 79 -17.48 1.74 5.29
C GLN A 79 -17.53 3.22 5.62
N ASP A 80 -18.70 3.82 5.49
CA ASP A 80 -18.95 5.17 6.01
C ASP A 80 -18.77 5.17 7.53
N TRP A 81 -18.07 6.20 8.02
CA TRP A 81 -17.86 6.39 9.45
C TRP A 81 -19.21 6.65 10.16
N HIS A 82 -19.77 5.60 10.77
CA HIS A 82 -20.96 5.70 11.61
C HIS A 82 -20.52 5.68 13.07
N ASN A 83 -20.65 6.83 13.73
CA ASN A 83 -20.58 6.94 15.19
C ASN A 83 -21.62 6.00 15.81
N VAL A 84 -21.16 5.09 16.68
CA VAL A 84 -22.01 4.53 17.74
C VAL A 84 -21.94 5.48 18.93
#